data_AF-A0A945FL70-F1
#
_entry.id   AF-A0A945FL70-F1
#
_cell.length_a   1.000
_cell.length_b   1.000
_cell.length_c   1.000
_cell.angle_alpha   90.00
_cell.angle_beta   90.00
_cell.angle_gamma   90.00
#
_symmetry.space_group_name_H-M   'P 1'
#
loop_
_entity.id
_entity.type
_entity.pdbx_description
1 polymer ?
#
loop_
_entity_poly.entity_id
_entity_poly.type
_entity_poly.pdbx_seq_one_letter_code
_entity_poly.pdbx_strand_id
1 'polypeptide(L)'
;MHNHDHHDHDHGHTHEHLDSPGDFTQRDPMLTTRDFSQRAFTVGIGGPVGSGKTALMRVLCEALRNKYSLGAVTNDIFTREDAEFLLRHKALEADRIMGVE
;
A
#
# COMPACT_ATOMS: atom_id res chain seq x y z
N MET A 1 -34.54 -39.83 -16.93
CA MET A 1 -33.35 -40.00 -16.08
C MET A 1 -32.17 -39.45 -16.87
N HIS A 2 -31.77 -38.21 -16.63
CA HIS A 2 -30.58 -37.61 -17.24
C HIS A 2 -29.55 -37.38 -16.14
N ASN A 3 -28.44 -38.11 -16.25
CA ASN A 3 -27.27 -37.97 -15.38
C ASN A 3 -26.44 -36.79 -15.93
N HIS A 4 -26.25 -35.74 -15.13
CA HIS A 4 -25.30 -34.67 -15.44
C HIS A 4 -24.06 -34.89 -14.59
N ASP A 5 -23.01 -35.42 -15.21
CA ASP A 5 -21.66 -35.45 -14.63
C ASP A 5 -21.07 -34.04 -14.73
N HIS A 6 -21.09 -33.30 -13.63
CA HIS A 6 -20.34 -32.06 -13.48
C HIS A 6 -18.89 -32.42 -13.12
N HIS A 7 -18.00 -32.33 -14.11
CA HIS A 7 -16.56 -32.29 -13.87
C HIS A 7 -16.21 -30.92 -13.27
N ASP A 8 -16.06 -30.87 -11.94
CA ASP A 8 -15.39 -29.77 -11.24
C ASP A 8 -13.92 -29.75 -11.66
N HIS A 9 -13.60 -28.91 -12.63
CA HIS A 9 -12.22 -28.52 -12.88
C HIS A 9 -11.79 -27.55 -11.78
N ASP A 10 -11.18 -28.12 -10.74
CA ASP A 10 -10.48 -27.42 -9.67
C ASP A 10 -9.33 -26.59 -10.28
N HIS A 11 -9.57 -25.29 -10.45
CA HIS A 11 -8.53 -24.34 -10.84
C HIS A 11 -7.66 -24.09 -9.61
N GLY A 12 -6.54 -24.84 -9.52
CA GLY A 12 -5.53 -24.69 -8.49
C GLY A 12 -4.91 -23.29 -8.48
N HIS A 13 -5.51 -22.38 -7.72
CA HIS A 13 -4.89 -21.15 -7.26
C HIS A 13 -4.45 -21.37 -5.82
N THR A 14 -3.14 -21.32 -5.57
CA THR A 14 -2.59 -21.21 -4.22
C THR A 14 -2.95 -19.84 -3.67
N HIS A 15 -4.11 -19.73 -3.02
CA HIS A 15 -4.40 -18.61 -2.15
C HIS A 15 -3.54 -18.76 -0.91
N GLU A 16 -2.59 -17.84 -0.71
CA GLU A 16 -1.88 -17.74 0.56
C GLU A 16 -2.91 -17.29 1.60
N HIS A 17 -3.43 -18.26 2.36
CA HIS A 17 -4.37 -17.98 3.43
C HIS A 17 -3.59 -17.35 4.58
N LEU A 18 -3.63 -16.02 4.68
CA LEU A 18 -2.99 -15.29 5.75
C LEU A 18 -3.85 -15.42 7.01
N ASP A 19 -3.50 -16.38 7.88
CA ASP A 19 -4.17 -16.64 9.17
C ASP A 19 -4.07 -15.47 10.18
N SER A 20 -3.25 -14.47 9.87
CA SER A 20 -2.90 -13.37 10.76
C SER A 20 -2.56 -12.11 9.96
N PRO A 21 -2.80 -10.89 10.50
CA PRO A 21 -2.39 -9.63 9.88
C PRO A 21 -0.87 -9.44 9.68
N GLY A 22 -0.07 -10.47 9.97
CA GLY A 22 1.38 -10.50 9.83
C GLY A 22 2.10 -10.02 11.09
N ASP A 23 3.07 -10.80 11.57
CA ASP A 23 3.96 -10.42 12.67
C ASP A 23 5.15 -9.64 12.11
N PHE A 24 5.40 -8.43 12.65
CA PHE A 24 6.55 -7.60 12.27
C PHE A 24 7.87 -8.35 12.44
N THR A 25 8.00 -9.18 13.47
CA THR A 25 9.22 -9.93 13.78
C THR A 25 9.48 -11.07 12.79
N GLN A 26 8.46 -11.49 12.04
CA GLN A 26 8.54 -12.58 11.08
C GLN A 26 8.56 -12.10 9.62
N ARG A 27 8.67 -10.79 9.39
CA ARG A 27 8.81 -10.24 8.03
C ARG A 27 10.17 -10.62 7.45
N ASP A 28 10.21 -10.77 6.14
CA ASP A 28 11.46 -10.97 5.41
C ASP A 28 12.49 -9.91 5.81
N PRO A 29 13.75 -10.31 6.02
CA PRO A 29 14.80 -9.39 6.42
C PRO A 29 14.99 -8.30 5.37
N MET A 30 15.48 -7.13 5.80
CA MET A 30 15.86 -6.06 4.89
C MET A 30 16.78 -6.60 3.79
N LEU A 31 16.33 -6.54 2.55
CA LEU A 31 17.13 -6.87 1.38
C LEU A 31 18.33 -5.91 1.32
N THR A 32 19.50 -6.37 1.76
CA THR A 32 20.72 -5.57 1.87
C THR A 32 21.32 -5.20 0.51
N THR A 33 20.84 -5.82 -0.57
CA THR A 33 21.30 -5.64 -1.95
C THR A 33 20.35 -4.83 -2.84
N ARG A 34 19.40 -4.08 -2.27
CA ARG A 34 18.48 -3.25 -3.07
C ARG A 34 19.22 -2.16 -3.84
N ASP A 35 19.04 -2.16 -5.16
CA ASP A 35 19.46 -1.06 -6.03
C ASP A 35 18.40 0.05 -6.03
N PHE A 36 18.70 1.14 -5.32
CA PHE A 36 17.81 2.30 -5.21
C PHE A 36 17.72 3.14 -6.49
N SER A 37 18.58 2.89 -7.49
CA SER A 37 18.45 3.48 -8.81
C SER A 37 17.36 2.79 -9.64
N GLN A 38 17.10 1.50 -9.38
CA GLN A 38 16.06 0.72 -10.07
C GLN A 38 14.73 0.70 -9.30
N ARG A 39 14.77 0.79 -7.97
CA ARG A 39 13.56 0.75 -7.13
C ARG A 39 13.67 1.71 -5.94
N ALA A 40 12.76 2.67 -5.88
CA ALA A 40 12.70 3.64 -4.79
C ALA A 40 12.52 2.95 -3.42
N PHE A 41 13.12 3.53 -2.39
CA PHE A 41 12.87 3.13 -1.00
C PHE A 41 11.40 3.43 -0.66
N THR A 42 10.69 2.43 -0.14
CA THR A 42 9.24 2.50 0.10
C THR A 42 8.97 2.33 1.59
N VAL A 43 8.08 3.16 2.13
CA VAL A 43 7.64 3.09 3.54
C VAL A 43 6.14 2.87 3.56
N GLY A 44 5.70 1.78 4.17
CA GLY A 44 4.28 1.50 4.41
C GLY A 44 3.83 2.03 5.77
N ILE A 45 2.69 2.72 5.81
CA ILE A 45 2.08 3.21 7.06
C ILE A 45 0.82 2.37 7.32
N GLY A 46 0.87 1.51 8.34
CA GLY A 46 -0.24 0.64 8.74
C GLY A 46 -0.77 0.97 10.14
N GLY A 47 -2.04 0.63 10.40
CA GLY A 47 -2.69 0.85 11.70
C GLY A 47 -4.22 0.81 11.62
N PRO A 48 -4.92 0.68 12.77
CA PRO A 48 -6.38 0.64 12.83
C PRO A 48 -7.06 1.85 12.19
N VAL A 49 -8.35 1.71 11.85
CA VAL A 49 -9.17 2.84 11.38
C VAL A 49 -9.17 3.95 12.45
N GLY A 50 -9.03 5.20 12.02
CA GLY A 50 -8.99 6.36 12.92
C GLY A 50 -7.66 6.62 13.64
N SER A 51 -6.62 5.80 13.43
CA SER A 51 -5.29 5.99 14.06
C SER A 51 -4.48 7.18 13.51
N GLY A 52 -4.98 7.88 12.49
CA GLY A 52 -4.33 9.06 11.92
C GLY A 52 -3.27 8.78 10.86
N LYS A 53 -3.30 7.62 10.18
CA LYS A 53 -2.35 7.25 9.10
C LYS A 53 -2.18 8.35 8.05
N THR A 54 -3.27 8.86 7.50
CA THR A 54 -3.26 9.92 6.47
C THR A 54 -2.70 11.23 7.02
N ALA A 55 -2.99 11.56 8.28
CA ALA A 55 -2.45 12.75 8.95
C ALA A 55 -0.93 12.64 9.16
N LEU A 56 -0.43 11.47 9.56
CA LEU A 56 1.00 11.19 9.65
C LEU A 56 1.67 11.30 8.28
N MET A 57 1.05 10.72 7.24
CA MET A 57 1.55 10.79 5.87
C MET A 57 1.73 12.23 5.39
N ARG A 58 0.76 13.12 5.68
CA ARG A 58 0.87 14.56 5.40
C ARG A 58 2.09 15.19 6.06
N VAL A 59 2.27 15.00 7.37
CA VAL A 59 3.38 15.59 8.13
C VAL A 59 4.73 15.08 7.63
N LEU A 60 4.84 13.79 7.31
CA LEU A 60 6.04 13.21 6.72
C LEU A 60 6.35 13.82 5.35
N CYS A 61 5.33 13.99 4.49
CA CYS A 61 5.52 14.62 3.19
C CYS A 61 6.03 16.06 3.33
N GLU A 62 5.41 16.87 4.20
CA GLU A 62 5.83 18.25 4.46
C GLU A 62 7.27 18.33 4.98
N ALA A 63 7.65 17.44 5.89
CA ALA A 63 8.99 17.43 6.47
C ALA A 63 10.09 16.97 5.50
N LEU A 64 9.76 16.11 4.54
CA LEU A 64 10.73 15.40 3.70
C LEU A 64 10.80 15.90 2.25
N ARG A 65 9.75 16.55 1.72
CA ARG A 65 9.66 16.96 0.31
C ARG A 65 10.78 17.89 -0.17
N ASN A 66 11.41 18.64 0.74
CA ASN A 66 12.51 19.54 0.41
C ASN A 66 13.88 18.84 0.39
N LYS A 67 13.97 17.60 0.88
CA LYS A 67 15.21 16.83 1.02
C LYS A 67 15.27 15.64 0.07
N TYR A 68 14.13 15.08 -0.30
CA TYR A 68 14.03 13.86 -1.10
C TYR A 68 13.03 14.03 -2.24
N SER A 69 13.27 13.36 -3.37
CA SER A 69 12.23 13.19 -4.40
C SER A 69 11.20 12.19 -3.87
N LEU A 70 10.07 12.71 -3.42
CA LEU A 70 9.03 11.94 -2.75
C LEU A 70 7.80 11.76 -3.65
N GLY A 71 7.13 10.61 -3.47
CA GLY A 71 5.80 10.33 -4.00
C GLY A 71 4.94 9.70 -2.89
N ALA A 72 3.64 9.97 -2.95
CA ALA A 72 2.63 9.48 -2.03
C ALA A 72 1.70 8.53 -2.77
N VAL A 73 1.61 7.28 -2.31
CA VAL A 73 0.68 6.28 -2.85
C VAL A 73 -0.29 5.87 -1.76
N THR A 74 -1.59 6.03 -2.01
CA THR A 74 -2.65 5.59 -1.09
C THR A 74 -3.33 4.35 -1.67
N ASN A 75 -3.36 3.27 -0.88
CA ASN A 75 -4.01 1.99 -1.19
C ASN A 75 -4.99 1.62 -0.06
N ASP A 76 -5.77 2.60 0.41
CA ASP A 76 -6.76 2.42 1.48
C ASP A 76 -8.14 2.24 0.84
N ILE A 77 -9.11 1.66 1.53
CA ILE A 77 -10.46 1.41 0.99
C ILE A 77 -11.26 2.71 0.69
N PHE A 78 -10.71 3.88 1.06
CA PHE A 78 -11.20 5.24 0.75
C PHE A 78 -10.17 6.03 -0.06
N THR A 79 -9.66 5.39 -1.12
CA THR A 79 -8.51 5.84 -1.95
C THR A 79 -8.59 7.29 -2.40
N ARG A 80 -9.79 7.75 -2.81
CA ARG A 80 -9.96 9.08 -3.40
C ARG A 80 -9.96 10.18 -2.35
N GLU A 81 -10.63 9.96 -1.23
CA GLU A 81 -10.73 10.93 -0.12
C GLU A 81 -9.37 11.19 0.52
N ASP A 82 -8.55 10.14 0.68
CA ASP A 82 -7.19 10.26 1.22
C ASP A 82 -6.26 11.00 0.25
N ALA A 83 -6.30 10.69 -1.04
CA ALA A 83 -5.53 11.40 -2.06
C ALA A 83 -5.96 12.89 -2.13
N GLU A 84 -7.25 13.16 -2.17
CA GLU A 84 -7.80 14.52 -2.13
C GLU A 84 -7.43 15.25 -0.83
N PHE A 85 -7.42 14.56 0.32
CA PHE A 85 -6.98 15.14 1.58
C PHE A 85 -5.52 15.62 1.48
N LEU A 86 -4.62 14.79 0.96
CA LEU A 86 -3.21 15.17 0.78
C LEU A 86 -3.04 16.34 -0.20
N LEU A 87 -3.82 16.36 -1.29
CA LEU A 87 -3.84 17.46 -2.27
C LEU A 87 -4.34 18.77 -1.64
N ARG A 88 -5.48 18.75 -0.94
CA ARG A 88 -6.06 19.94 -0.27
C ARG A 88 -5.09 20.55 0.73
N HIS A 89 -4.31 19.71 1.41
CA HIS A 89 -3.32 20.15 2.39
C HIS A 89 -1.95 20.49 1.78
N LYS A 90 -1.81 20.42 0.45
CA LYS A 90 -0.56 20.71 -0.26
C LYS A 90 0.62 19.90 0.30
N ALA A 91 0.39 18.62 0.61
CA ALA A 91 1.42 17.74 1.12
C ALA A 91 2.56 17.60 0.09
N LEU A 92 2.20 17.37 -1.18
CA LEU A 92 3.06 17.31 -2.36
C LEU A 92 2.34 17.94 -3.56
N GLU A 93 3.07 18.14 -4.66
CA GLU A 93 2.50 18.48 -5.97
C GLU A 93 1.57 17.35 -6.47
N ALA A 94 0.58 17.71 -7.28
CA ALA A 94 -0.50 16.79 -7.64
C ALA A 94 -0.03 15.57 -8.45
N ASP A 95 1.00 15.73 -9.28
CA ASP A 95 1.64 14.66 -10.06
C ASP A 95 2.39 13.63 -9.19
N ARG A 96 2.61 13.94 -7.91
CA ARG A 96 3.30 13.09 -6.93
C ARG A 96 2.39 12.37 -5.96
N ILE A 97 1.07 12.55 -6.09
CA ILE A 97 0.06 11.88 -5.26
C ILE A 97 -0.76 10.96 -6.16
N MET A 98 -0.78 9.67 -5.85
CA MET A 98 -1.53 8.67 -6.60
C MET A 98 -2.36 7.81 -5.66
N GLY A 99 -3.66 7.75 -5.92
CA GLY A 99 -4.52 6.71 -5.37
C GLY A 99 -4.48 5.48 -6.26
N VAL A 100 -4.23 4.31 -5.69
CA VAL A 100 -4.30 3.02 -6.40
C VAL A 100 -5.52 2.23 -5.89
N GLU A 101 -6.29 1.66 -6.82
CA GLU A 101 -7.47 0.80 -6.60
C GLU A 101 -7.20 -0.61 -7.14
#